data_AF-A0A227J6X4-F1
#
_entry.id   AF-A0A227J6X4-F1
#
_cell.length_a   1.000
_cell.length_b   1.000
_cell.length_c   1.000
_cell.angle_alpha   90.00
_cell.angle_beta   90.00
_cell.angle_gamma   90.00
#
_symmetry.space_group_name_H-M   'P 1'
#
loop_
_entity.id
_entity.type
_entity.pdbx_description
1 polymer ?
#
loop_
_entity_poly.entity_id
_entity_poly.type
_entity_poly.pdbx_seq_one_letter_code
_entity_poly.pdbx_strand_id
1 'polypeptide(L)'
;MHLKNGKAVKSVFTLSTLTASCLLAFNSYAAVDCAPLEVWDSSKVYNGGDQVQHEGNAYKARYWTQNNNPAQAGQWGEWESLGACDGTGPVDPPQNEIPT
;
A
#
# COMPACT_ATOMS: atom_id res chain seq x y z
N MET A 1 -38.83 25.20 -53.57
CA MET A 1 -38.43 24.38 -52.42
C MET A 1 -38.99 22.97 -52.60
N HIS A 2 -38.14 21.97 -52.81
CA HIS A 2 -38.51 20.55 -52.70
C HIS A 2 -37.27 19.78 -52.22
N LEU A 3 -37.27 19.40 -50.94
CA LEU A 3 -36.25 18.53 -50.34
C LEU A 3 -36.75 17.09 -50.39
N LYS A 4 -35.92 16.22 -50.98
CA LYS A 4 -36.14 14.77 -51.13
C LYS A 4 -35.56 14.02 -49.92
N ASN A 5 -36.40 13.16 -49.34
CA ASN A 5 -36.20 11.79 -48.81
C ASN A 5 -34.91 11.40 -48.05
N GLY A 6 -35.07 10.64 -46.96
CA GLY A 6 -34.01 9.70 -46.51
C GLY A 6 -34.25 9.02 -45.16
N LYS A 7 -34.57 7.73 -45.18
CA LYS A 7 -34.80 6.79 -44.05
C LYS A 7 -33.87 6.94 -42.83
N ALA A 8 -34.46 6.91 -41.64
CA ALA A 8 -33.74 6.62 -40.39
C ALA A 8 -33.37 5.12 -40.32
N VAL A 9 -32.08 4.82 -40.31
CA VAL A 9 -31.54 3.51 -39.92
C VAL A 9 -31.11 3.62 -38.46
N LYS A 10 -31.86 2.95 -37.57
CA LYS A 10 -31.47 2.73 -36.18
C LYS A 10 -30.63 1.45 -36.15
N SER A 11 -29.32 1.63 -36.01
CA SER A 11 -28.36 0.54 -35.92
C SER A 11 -28.46 -0.16 -34.57
N VAL A 12 -28.86 -1.43 -34.57
CA VAL A 12 -28.74 -2.38 -33.46
C VAL A 12 -27.43 -3.13 -33.69
N PHE A 13 -26.45 -2.97 -32.79
CA PHE A 13 -25.30 -3.85 -32.73
C PHE A 13 -25.05 -4.32 -31.30
N THR A 14 -25.22 -5.63 -31.14
CA THR A 14 -24.52 -6.58 -30.25
C THR A 14 -24.77 -6.53 -28.74
N LEU A 15 -25.33 -7.65 -28.23
CA LEU A 15 -25.38 -8.06 -26.84
C LEU A 15 -23.99 -8.05 -26.20
N SER A 16 -23.73 -7.13 -25.27
CA SER A 16 -22.52 -7.14 -24.44
C SER A 16 -22.64 -8.22 -23.36
N THR A 17 -21.88 -9.28 -23.54
CA THR A 17 -21.74 -10.41 -22.63
C THR A 17 -21.07 -10.02 -21.30
N LEU A 18 -21.77 -10.34 -20.21
CA LEU A 18 -21.24 -10.76 -18.90
C LEU A 18 -20.15 -9.88 -18.27
N THR A 19 -20.59 -8.99 -17.40
CA THR A 19 -19.80 -8.44 -16.29
C THR A 19 -19.31 -9.56 -15.37
N ALA A 20 -18.05 -9.99 -15.48
CA ALA A 20 -17.43 -10.77 -14.42
C ALA A 20 -15.91 -10.80 -14.59
N SER A 21 -15.24 -9.73 -14.16
CA SER A 21 -13.88 -9.80 -13.65
C SER A 21 -13.64 -8.50 -12.89
N CYS A 22 -14.24 -8.39 -11.70
CA CYS A 22 -13.74 -7.44 -10.71
C CYS A 22 -12.25 -7.72 -10.55
N LEU A 23 -11.46 -6.70 -10.86
CA LEU A 23 -10.03 -6.63 -10.64
C LEU A 23 -9.75 -7.17 -9.24
N LEU A 24 -9.18 -8.36 -9.13
CA LEU A 24 -8.43 -8.71 -7.94
C LEU A 24 -7.14 -7.87 -8.01
N ALA A 25 -7.29 -6.58 -7.73
CA ALA A 25 -6.20 -5.78 -7.22
C ALA A 25 -5.88 -6.42 -5.86
N PHE A 26 -5.05 -7.45 -5.89
CA PHE A 26 -4.36 -7.91 -4.70
C PHE A 26 -3.59 -6.68 -4.25
N ASN A 27 -4.14 -5.97 -3.25
CA ASN A 27 -3.39 -4.99 -2.48
C ASN A 27 -2.24 -5.81 -1.89
N SER A 28 -1.15 -5.87 -2.65
CA SER A 28 0.08 -6.47 -2.21
C SER A 28 0.57 -5.46 -1.18
N TYR A 29 0.21 -5.68 0.08
CA TYR A 29 0.92 -5.05 1.17
C TYR A 29 2.32 -5.64 1.08
N ALA A 30 3.20 -4.92 0.37
CA ALA A 30 4.62 -5.20 0.44
C ALA A 30 4.98 -5.12 1.92
N ALA A 31 5.55 -6.19 2.46
CA ALA A 31 6.03 -6.17 3.83
C ALA A 31 7.09 -5.07 3.96
N VAL A 32 7.09 -4.37 5.09
CA VAL A 32 8.02 -3.27 5.33
C VAL A 32 9.37 -3.85 5.75
N ASP A 33 10.46 -3.43 5.09
CA ASP A 33 11.81 -3.76 5.58
C ASP A 33 12.05 -3.00 6.89
N CYS A 34 12.03 -3.74 8.00
CA CYS A 34 12.26 -3.19 9.32
C CYS A 34 13.71 -3.34 9.79
N ALA A 35 14.58 -4.01 9.03
CA ALA A 35 15.99 -4.14 9.37
C ALA A 35 16.70 -2.80 9.61
N PRO A 36 16.41 -1.71 8.87
CA PRO A 36 17.01 -0.40 9.15
C PRO A 36 16.26 0.42 10.22
N LEU A 37 15.08 -0.03 10.68
CA LEU A 37 14.28 0.73 11.64
C LEU A 37 14.72 0.43 13.07
N GLU A 38 14.87 1.49 13.86
CA GLU A 38 15.12 1.37 15.29
C GLU A 38 13.88 0.81 16.00
N VAL A 39 14.11 -0.01 17.03
CA VAL A 39 13.02 -0.46 17.90
C VAL A 39 12.51 0.72 18.71
N TRP A 40 11.20 0.90 18.79
CA TRP A 40 10.59 1.96 19.57
C TRP A 40 11.05 1.93 21.05
N ASP A 41 11.44 3.10 21.56
CA ASP A 41 11.87 3.31 22.93
C ASP A 41 11.00 4.40 23.59
N SER A 42 10.35 4.04 24.69
CA SER A 42 9.50 4.94 25.49
C SER A 42 10.18 6.22 25.97
N SER A 43 11.50 6.20 26.19
CA SER A 43 12.27 7.34 26.70
C SER A 43 12.67 8.34 25.61
N LYS A 44 12.62 7.91 24.34
CA LYS A 44 13.04 8.71 23.19
C LYS A 44 11.91 9.61 22.68
N VAL A 45 12.30 10.81 22.24
CA VAL A 45 11.43 11.73 21.51
C VAL A 45 11.48 11.41 20.03
N TYR A 46 10.32 11.34 19.39
CA TYR A 46 10.15 11.18 17.96
C TYR A 46 9.42 12.38 17.37
N ASN A 47 9.90 12.90 16.26
CA ASN A 47 9.28 14.00 15.51
C ASN A 47 8.49 13.45 14.32
N GLY A 48 7.65 14.30 13.74
CA GLY A 48 6.87 13.93 12.56
C GLY A 48 7.77 13.43 11.42
N GLY A 49 7.47 12.24 10.91
CA GLY A 49 8.22 11.55 9.87
C GLY A 49 9.16 10.45 10.38
N ASP A 50 9.52 10.45 11.67
CA ASP A 50 10.38 9.42 12.25
C ASP A 50 9.72 8.05 12.16
N GLN A 51 10.50 7.02 11.85
CA GLN A 51 10.02 5.64 11.71
C GLN A 51 10.68 4.71 12.70
N VAL A 52 9.90 3.79 13.24
CA VAL A 52 10.33 2.79 14.22
C VAL A 52 9.66 1.45 13.93
N GLN A 53 10.24 0.39 14.46
CA GLN A 53 9.56 -0.90 14.55
C GLN A 53 9.10 -1.18 15.99
N HIS A 54 7.91 -1.75 16.13
CA HIS A 54 7.38 -2.21 17.40
C HIS A 54 6.53 -3.46 17.17
N GLU A 55 6.74 -4.51 17.95
CA GLU A 55 5.97 -5.77 17.87
C GLU A 55 5.85 -6.35 16.45
N GLY A 56 6.92 -6.26 15.66
CA GLY A 56 6.96 -6.79 14.28
C GLY A 56 6.16 -5.95 13.26
N ASN A 57 5.84 -4.70 13.58
CA ASN A 57 5.22 -3.74 12.66
C ASN A 57 6.05 -2.46 12.58
N ALA A 58 6.03 -1.81 11.41
CA ALA A 58 6.61 -0.50 11.21
C ALA A 58 5.58 0.61 11.46
N TYR A 59 6.03 1.69 12.09
CA TYR A 59 5.22 2.85 12.41
C TYR A 59 5.94 4.13 12.05
N LYS A 60 5.18 5.17 11.69
CA LYS A 60 5.68 6.52 11.41
C LYS A 60 5.02 7.53 12.34
N ALA A 61 5.81 8.34 13.03
CA ALA A 61 5.30 9.43 13.84
C ALA A 61 4.66 10.50 12.93
N ARG A 62 3.46 10.94 13.26
CA ARG A 62 2.74 12.00 12.51
C ARG A 62 3.13 13.39 12.98
N TYR A 63 3.49 13.49 14.26
CA TYR A 63 3.88 14.70 14.94
C TYR A 63 4.78 14.32 16.13
N TRP A 64 5.21 15.33 16.90
CA TRP A 64 6.01 15.10 18.10
C TRP A 64 5.32 14.13 19.06
N THR A 65 6.06 13.11 19.51
CA THR A 65 5.58 12.11 20.46
C THR A 65 6.72 11.55 21.31
N GLN A 66 6.41 11.20 22.55
CA GLN A 66 7.33 10.56 23.49
C GLN A 66 6.51 9.66 24.41
N ASN A 67 6.99 8.45 24.68
CA ASN A 67 6.32 7.48 25.56
C ASN A 67 4.89 7.08 25.13
N ASN A 68 4.44 7.44 23.92
CA ASN A 68 3.19 6.92 23.34
C ASN A 68 3.49 5.62 22.57
N ASN A 69 2.89 4.51 22.99
CA ASN A 69 3.09 3.22 22.34
C ASN A 69 2.47 3.21 20.92
N PRO A 70 3.24 2.91 19.86
CA PRO A 70 2.75 2.87 18.49
C PRO A 70 1.63 1.86 18.22
N ALA A 71 1.65 0.70 18.89
CA ALA A 71 0.62 -0.34 18.73
C ALA A 71 -0.74 0.04 19.33
N GLN A 72 -0.76 1.03 20.23
CA GLN A 72 -1.98 1.54 20.86
C GLN A 72 -2.53 2.80 20.19
N ALA A 73 -1.80 3.34 19.19
CA ALA A 73 -2.24 4.53 18.48
C ALA A 73 -3.50 4.21 17.66
N GLY A 74 -4.56 4.99 17.90
CA GLY A 74 -5.76 4.94 17.05
C GLY A 74 -5.50 5.52 15.65
N GLN A 75 -6.50 5.45 14.77
CA GLN A 75 -6.44 5.99 13.40
C GLN A 75 -5.96 7.47 13.32
N TRP A 76 -6.21 8.23 14.38
CA TRP A 76 -5.88 9.66 14.49
C TRP A 76 -4.77 9.95 15.52
N GLY A 77 -4.15 8.90 16.06
CA GLY A 77 -3.11 8.99 17.08
C GLY A 77 -1.78 9.50 16.53
N GLU A 78 -0.77 9.46 17.39
CA GLU A 78 0.59 9.96 17.14
C GLU A 78 1.31 9.14 16.07
N TRP A 79 0.98 7.85 15.98
CA TRP A 79 1.63 6.89 15.09
C TRP A 79 0.70 6.45 13.96
N GLU A 80 1.23 6.47 12.74
CA GLU A 80 0.65 5.84 11.57
C GLU A 80 1.26 4.45 11.38
N SER A 81 0.43 3.41 11.31
CA SER A 81 0.90 2.06 10.98
C SER A 81 1.28 1.98 9.50
N LEU A 82 2.52 1.59 9.22
CA LEU A 82 3.02 1.35 7.86
C LEU A 82 2.81 -0.11 7.42
N GLY A 83 2.59 -1.02 8.37
CA GLY A 83 2.32 -2.43 8.12
C GLY A 83 3.27 -3.37 8.87
N ALA A 84 3.08 -4.67 8.66
CA ALA A 84 3.94 -5.70 9.24
C ALA A 84 5.33 -5.67 8.61
N CYS A 85 6.34 -5.94 9.43
CA CYS A 85 7.71 -6.16 8.99
C CYS A 85 7.80 -7.43 8.16
N ASP A 86 8.73 -7.47 7.20
CA ASP A 86 9.07 -8.69 6.49
C ASP A 86 9.71 -9.72 7.43
N GLY A 87 8.89 -10.66 7.91
CA GLY A 87 9.36 -11.80 8.73
C GLY A 87 10.26 -12.79 7.98
N THR A 88 10.60 -12.50 6.72
CA THR A 88 11.52 -13.28 5.90
C THR A 88 12.72 -12.42 5.61
N GLY A 89 13.89 -12.82 6.14
CA GLY A 89 15.17 -12.16 5.91
C GLY A 89 15.54 -12.00 4.43
N PRO A 90 16.74 -11.45 4.15
CA PRO A 90 17.08 -10.78 2.90
C PRO A 90 16.57 -11.52 1.66
N VAL A 91 15.71 -10.86 0.88
CA VAL A 91 15.55 -11.24 -0.52
C VAL A 91 16.90 -11.00 -1.19
N ASP A 92 17.63 -12.09 -1.42
CA ASP A 92 18.79 -12.08 -2.29
C ASP A 92 18.35 -11.43 -3.61
N PRO A 93 18.91 -10.27 -4.02
CA PRO A 93 18.71 -9.80 -5.37
C PRO A 93 19.21 -10.91 -6.29
N PRO A 94 18.56 -11.22 -7.43
CA PRO A 94 19.05 -12.29 -8.31
C PRO A 94 20.52 -12.04 -8.66
N GLN A 95 21.44 -12.76 -7.99
CA GLN A 95 22.85 -12.71 -8.32
C GLN A 95 22.96 -13.39 -9.67
N ASN A 96 23.31 -12.61 -10.68
CA ASN A 96 23.73 -13.15 -11.97
C ASN A 96 25.13 -13.77 -11.79
N GLU A 97 25.21 -14.90 -11.08
CA GLU A 97 26.46 -15.63 -10.91
C GLU A 97 26.80 -16.36 -12.21
N ILE A 98 27.95 -16.00 -12.78
CA ILE A 98 28.54 -16.66 -13.93
C ILE A 98 29.09 -18.02 -13.45
N PRO A 99 28.70 -19.16 -14.05
CA PRO A 99 29.31 -20.45 -13.70
C PRO A 99 30.81 -20.41 -13.98
N THR A 100 31.62 -20.73 -12.97
CA THR A 100 33.07 -20.97 -13.13
C THR A 100 33.34 -22.39 -13.56
#